data_AF-A0A1C7NBD2-F1
#
_entry.id   AF-A0A1C7NBD2-F1
#
_cell.length_a   1.000
_cell.length_b   1.000
_cell.length_c   1.000
_cell.angle_alpha   90.00
_cell.angle_beta   90.00
_cell.angle_gamma   90.00
#
_symmetry.space_group_name_H-M   'P 1'
#
loop_
_entity.id
_entity.type
_entity.pdbx_description
1 polymer ?
#
loop_
_entity_poly.entity_id
_entity_poly.type
_entity_poly.pdbx_seq_one_letter_code
_entity_poly.pdbx_strand_id
1 'polypeptide(L)'
;MLCPYFILLLTYTLLVLGKEISFQDSNIHYVGRWHASSNHTQNGWPGAYFRVTLEHTRSISLQLSRPTSILVQLNNQQIAFRNTSRLVNLFPEGLENDGPHELLVVATDVDPQDMSICLQAILVDDTGVTVSPTSTTAPLIEFVGHDLTLGLETSQNLFSSYAWLTSDLLGLEHSHIAYKNATLIDGMDTKYFDWSLLTEKSLQPSAAPTPWSVVILLGANDHQTEYTSEEYLQVLCSFLDRIRKRLSENAPIFILSEPLGDMFRPSQEAVSKMTRQQGDQHIYFIDTTSWLRYGSNYYKDSRHLTDAGHTLLAKKLAPLLQTKLAHPRDPLPGPPPNPNLPGDWQTTDVGQESRIGLPGTVSADSGSTFTLWGSGADIDNNEDAFRFVYQPLGAQGVIEATVRSHSAFAKCAKAGIMVREHLGHGSPLIMLGISPAEGIFVQVRYANFQSTKLIKKMRASPPYRLRLIRQKSHNMFEAQTQQIESGQWETFATVPLILARDIYTGLAVTSCDTSVVSVAKFTEVALYHSSSYVYKPSPHFINQQISI
;
A
#
# COMPACT_ATOMS: atom_id res chain seq x y z
N MET A 1 43.70 44.95 59.47
CA MET A 1 44.66 44.00 58.87
C MET A 1 44.06 42.60 58.94
N LEU A 2 43.66 42.05 57.78
CA LEU A 2 43.76 40.63 57.38
C LEU A 2 42.96 40.49 56.08
N CYS A 3 43.66 40.05 55.04
CA CYS A 3 43.26 40.00 53.63
C CYS A 3 42.51 38.68 53.36
N PRO A 4 41.35 38.65 52.66
CA PRO A 4 40.75 37.40 52.24
C PRO A 4 41.38 36.94 50.91
N TYR A 5 41.94 35.74 50.91
CA TYR A 5 42.40 35.04 49.71
C TYR A 5 41.21 34.77 48.78
N PHE A 6 41.22 35.38 47.59
CA PHE A 6 40.40 34.93 46.47
C PHE A 6 41.02 33.64 45.92
N ILE A 7 40.35 32.51 46.12
CA ILE A 7 40.66 31.28 45.41
C ILE A 7 40.05 31.41 44.02
N LEU A 8 40.90 31.69 43.03
CA LEU A 8 40.56 31.65 41.63
C LEU A 8 40.41 30.16 41.22
N LEU A 9 39.18 29.66 41.20
CA LEU A 9 38.87 28.36 40.60
C LEU A 9 38.99 28.50 39.08
N LEU A 10 40.19 28.24 38.55
CA LEU A 10 40.39 27.99 37.13
C LEU A 10 39.71 26.65 36.81
N THR A 11 38.51 26.68 36.25
CA THR A 11 37.99 25.52 35.54
C THR A 11 38.83 25.35 34.27
N TYR A 12 39.86 24.52 34.35
CA TYR A 12 40.46 23.95 33.16
C TYR A 12 39.40 23.06 32.50
N THR A 13 38.66 23.60 31.53
CA THR A 13 38.11 22.76 30.47
C THR A 13 39.33 22.26 29.68
N LEU A 14 39.85 21.10 30.07
CA LEU A 14 40.72 20.32 29.19
C LEU A 14 39.92 20.11 27.91
N LEU A 15 40.29 20.83 26.85
CA LEU A 15 39.96 20.45 25.49
C LEU A 15 40.67 19.10 25.29
N VAL A 16 39.96 18.00 25.55
CA VAL A 16 40.40 16.70 25.03
C VAL A 16 40.32 16.84 23.52
N LEU A 17 41.47 16.89 22.86
CA LEU A 17 41.57 16.81 21.41
C LEU A 17 41.03 15.43 21.04
N GLY A 18 39.76 15.34 20.66
CA GLY A 18 39.20 14.08 20.16
C GLY A 18 39.88 13.68 18.86
N LYS A 19 40.02 12.37 18.64
CA LYS A 19 40.45 11.82 17.36
C LYS A 19 39.36 11.97 16.33
N GLU A 20 39.73 12.44 15.14
CA GLU A 20 38.84 12.56 13.99
C GLU A 20 38.84 11.25 13.17
N ILE A 21 37.68 10.62 13.06
CA ILE A 21 37.42 9.54 12.10
C ILE A 21 36.80 10.18 10.86
N SER A 22 37.54 10.12 9.74
CA SER A 22 37.08 10.67 8.47
C SER A 22 35.79 9.99 8.00
N PHE A 23 34.90 10.75 7.36
CA PHE A 23 33.75 10.16 6.64
C PHE A 23 34.16 9.13 5.57
N GLN A 24 35.42 9.10 5.14
CA GLN A 24 35.96 8.13 4.17
C GLN A 24 36.49 6.85 4.83
N ASP A 25 36.38 6.71 6.16
CA ASP A 25 36.80 5.49 6.85
C ASP A 25 36.03 4.27 6.29
N SER A 26 36.78 3.24 5.90
CA SER A 26 36.25 2.05 5.22
C SER A 26 35.35 1.18 6.11
N ASN A 27 35.36 1.40 7.43
CA ASN A 27 34.49 0.71 8.38
C ASN A 27 33.14 1.42 8.54
N ILE A 28 32.94 2.61 7.97
CA ILE A 28 31.63 3.26 7.94
C ILE A 28 30.81 2.69 6.78
N HIS A 29 29.70 2.06 7.11
CA HIS A 29 28.80 1.45 6.14
C HIS A 29 27.67 2.40 5.78
N TYR A 30 27.67 2.91 4.54
CA TYR A 30 26.64 3.80 4.02
C TYR A 30 25.55 3.03 3.28
N VAL A 31 24.32 3.13 3.75
CA VAL A 31 23.14 2.42 3.23
C VAL A 31 22.23 3.37 2.47
N GLY A 32 21.83 2.97 1.26
CA GLY A 32 21.04 3.79 0.35
C GLY A 32 21.92 4.62 -0.60
N ARG A 33 21.40 5.76 -1.05
CA ARG A 33 22.05 6.59 -2.08
C ARG A 33 22.86 7.71 -1.46
N TRP A 34 24.19 7.57 -1.50
CA TRP A 34 25.16 8.51 -0.93
C TRP A 34 26.08 9.09 -1.99
N HIS A 35 26.46 10.36 -1.80
CA HIS A 35 27.46 11.04 -2.60
C HIS A 35 28.56 11.60 -1.70
N ALA A 36 29.82 11.41 -2.09
CA ALA A 36 30.98 11.94 -1.40
C ALA A 36 31.56 13.12 -2.17
N SER A 37 31.73 14.25 -1.48
CA SER A 37 32.49 15.41 -1.97
C SER A 37 33.91 15.37 -1.40
N SER A 38 34.68 16.45 -1.57
CA SER A 38 36.02 16.56 -1.00
C SER A 38 36.04 16.73 0.53
N ASN A 39 34.96 17.20 1.15
CA ASN A 39 34.96 17.61 2.56
C ASN A 39 33.79 17.04 3.40
N HIS A 40 32.87 16.30 2.79
CA HIS A 40 31.77 15.61 3.46
C HIS A 40 31.15 14.56 2.54
N THR A 41 30.37 13.64 3.10
CA THR A 41 29.43 12.80 2.37
C THR A 41 27.99 13.10 2.75
N GLN A 42 27.08 12.91 1.81
CA GLN A 42 25.65 13.17 2.01
C GLN A 42 24.76 12.12 1.38
N ASN A 43 23.63 11.82 2.02
CA ASN A 43 22.56 11.03 1.43
C ASN A 43 21.62 11.89 0.59
N GLY A 44 21.01 11.30 -0.43
CA GLY A 44 20.10 12.03 -1.33
C GLY A 44 18.61 11.82 -1.11
N TRP A 45 18.26 10.85 -0.29
CA TRP A 45 16.86 10.48 -0.05
C TRP A 45 16.64 10.17 1.43
N PRO A 46 15.40 10.36 1.93
CA PRO A 46 15.02 9.93 3.27
C PRO A 46 15.28 8.43 3.50
N GLY A 47 15.46 8.06 4.76
CA GLY A 47 15.67 6.66 5.15
C GLY A 47 17.01 6.06 4.71
N ALA A 48 17.90 6.82 4.07
CA ALA A 48 19.31 6.45 3.93
C ALA A 48 20.06 6.78 5.22
N TYR A 49 20.96 5.90 5.64
CA TYR A 49 21.67 5.98 6.91
C TYR A 49 23.10 5.48 6.79
N PHE A 50 23.92 5.76 7.80
CA PHE A 50 25.20 5.09 7.94
C PHE A 50 25.25 4.32 9.26
N ARG A 51 26.01 3.22 9.26
CA ARG A 51 26.35 2.45 10.45
C ARG A 51 27.85 2.39 10.67
N VAL A 52 28.27 2.41 11.92
CA VAL A 52 29.67 2.19 12.31
C VAL A 52 29.71 1.56 13.70
N THR A 53 30.63 0.61 13.90
CA THR A 53 30.92 0.10 15.24
C THR A 53 32.14 0.83 15.79
N LEU A 54 32.03 1.38 17.00
CA LEU A 54 33.08 2.12 17.68
C LEU A 54 33.51 1.38 18.94
N GLU A 55 34.81 1.29 19.19
CA GLU A 55 35.39 0.73 20.41
C GLU A 55 36.38 1.73 21.04
N HIS A 56 36.71 1.53 22.32
CA HIS A 56 37.70 2.32 23.06
C HIS A 56 37.38 3.82 23.13
N THR A 57 36.08 4.16 23.17
CA THR A 57 35.60 5.53 23.29
C THR A 57 34.41 5.60 24.23
N ARG A 58 34.35 6.69 24.98
CA ARG A 58 33.21 7.10 25.82
C ARG A 58 32.55 8.37 25.33
N SER A 59 33.20 9.11 24.45
CA SER A 59 32.59 10.26 23.77
C SER A 59 32.36 9.96 22.29
N ILE A 60 31.21 10.39 21.77
CA ILE A 60 30.92 10.35 20.33
C ILE A 60 30.27 11.68 19.97
N SER A 61 30.87 12.39 19.03
CA SER A 61 30.25 13.55 18.40
C SER A 61 30.25 13.42 16.88
N LEU A 62 29.20 13.93 16.24
CA LEU A 62 29.15 14.04 14.79
C LEU A 62 29.51 15.46 14.38
N GLN A 63 30.44 15.58 13.45
CA GLN A 63 30.71 16.84 12.75
C GLN A 63 29.98 16.82 11.41
N LEU A 64 29.01 17.72 11.28
CA LEU A 64 28.16 17.90 10.11
C LEU A 64 28.52 19.20 9.39
N SER A 65 28.45 19.22 8.06
CA SER A 65 28.72 20.45 7.28
C SER A 65 27.63 21.51 7.47
N ARG A 66 26.44 21.09 7.94
CA ARG A 66 25.28 21.91 8.23
C ARG A 66 24.43 21.30 9.35
N PRO A 67 23.61 22.11 10.05
CA PRO A 67 22.55 21.62 10.92
C PRO A 67 21.68 20.56 10.24
N THR A 68 21.37 19.46 10.94
CA THR A 68 20.49 18.41 10.43
C THR A 68 19.80 17.73 11.60
N SER A 69 18.47 17.63 11.58
CA SER A 69 17.77 16.81 12.56
C SER A 69 18.02 15.34 12.28
N ILE A 70 18.55 14.61 13.27
CA ILE A 70 18.97 13.22 13.14
C ILE A 70 18.34 12.37 14.23
N LEU A 71 18.10 11.10 13.92
CA LEU A 71 17.95 10.06 14.92
C LEU A 71 19.26 9.28 14.96
N VAL A 72 19.67 8.96 16.18
CA VAL A 72 20.77 8.06 16.44
C VAL A 72 20.21 6.83 17.15
N GLN A 73 20.48 5.66 16.60
CA GLN A 73 20.35 4.42 17.33
C GLN A 73 21.74 4.00 17.80
N LEU A 74 21.89 3.88 19.12
CA LEU A 74 23.06 3.32 19.76
C LEU A 74 22.67 1.98 20.37
N ASN A 75 23.20 0.90 19.82
CA ASN A 75 22.81 -0.46 20.18
C ASN A 75 21.27 -0.62 20.05
N ASN A 76 20.56 -0.79 21.17
CA ASN A 76 19.10 -0.95 21.21
C ASN A 76 18.34 0.31 21.63
N GLN A 77 19.03 1.45 21.82
CA GLN A 77 18.41 2.70 22.27
C GLN A 77 18.38 3.73 21.15
N GLN A 78 17.24 4.40 20.99
CA GLN A 78 17.05 5.45 19.99
C GLN A 78 16.97 6.82 20.67
N ILE A 79 17.69 7.79 20.10
CA ILE A 79 17.80 9.16 20.62
C ILE A 79 17.62 10.14 19.46
N ALA A 80 16.68 11.06 19.60
CA ALA A 80 16.40 12.09 18.60
C ALA A 80 17.13 13.40 18.93
N PHE A 81 17.85 13.94 17.95
CA PHE A 81 18.50 15.24 18.01
C PHE A 81 17.85 16.15 16.98
N ARG A 82 17.11 17.16 17.45
CA ARG A 82 16.38 18.11 16.58
C ARG A 82 17.12 19.45 16.53
N ASN A 83 17.09 20.12 15.37
CA ASN A 83 17.70 21.44 15.16
C ASN A 83 19.16 21.49 15.64
N THR A 84 19.94 20.50 15.21
CA THR A 84 21.31 20.32 15.71
C THR A 84 22.23 21.46 15.29
N SER A 85 23.32 21.65 16.05
CA SER A 85 24.45 22.44 15.57
C SER A 85 25.28 21.60 14.58
N ARG A 86 26.28 22.22 13.92
CA ARG A 86 27.25 21.48 13.10
C ARG A 86 28.06 20.45 13.90
N LEU A 87 28.20 20.65 15.21
CA LEU A 87 28.79 19.66 16.12
C LEU A 87 27.68 19.09 17.00
N VAL A 88 27.42 17.79 16.88
CA VAL A 88 26.37 17.11 17.65
C VAL A 88 27.04 16.19 18.64
N ASN A 89 27.07 16.59 19.91
CA ASN A 89 27.52 15.70 20.98
C ASN A 89 26.40 14.71 21.30
N LEU A 90 26.62 13.44 20.94
CA LEU A 90 25.60 12.41 21.06
C LEU A 90 25.41 11.96 22.52
N PHE A 91 26.49 12.01 23.31
CA PHE A 91 26.51 11.51 24.69
C PHE A 91 27.30 12.47 25.58
N PRO A 92 26.70 13.61 25.99
CA PRO A 92 27.40 14.62 26.77
C PRO A 92 27.82 14.16 28.17
N GLU A 93 27.13 13.15 28.72
CA GLU A 93 27.49 12.51 30.00
C GLU A 93 28.51 11.37 29.83
N GLY A 94 28.85 11.00 28.59
CA GLY A 94 29.70 9.88 28.25
C GLY A 94 28.96 8.54 28.21
N LEU A 95 29.52 7.58 27.49
CA LEU A 95 29.01 6.20 27.45
C LEU A 95 29.40 5.45 28.73
N GLU A 96 28.46 4.64 29.24
CA GLU A 96 28.64 3.91 30.50
C GLU A 96 29.76 2.85 30.42
N ASN A 97 30.00 2.27 29.23
CA ASN A 97 30.94 1.16 29.01
C ASN A 97 31.90 1.45 27.84
N ASP A 98 33.11 0.89 27.90
CA ASP A 98 34.15 1.01 26.86
C ASP A 98 34.12 -0.13 25.82
N GLY A 99 32.97 -0.82 25.70
CA GLY A 99 32.77 -1.93 24.77
C GLY A 99 32.41 -1.49 23.36
N PRO A 100 32.13 -2.43 22.43
CA PRO A 100 31.66 -2.10 21.10
C PRO A 100 30.30 -1.42 21.17
N HIS A 101 30.20 -0.28 20.49
CA HIS A 101 28.97 0.48 20.32
C HIS A 101 28.60 0.54 18.85
N GLU A 102 27.46 -0.06 18.50
CA GLU A 102 26.91 0.05 17.16
C GLU A 102 26.11 1.35 17.05
N LEU A 103 26.59 2.24 16.18
CA LEU A 103 25.98 3.53 15.89
C LEU A 103 25.30 3.48 14.53
N LEU A 104 23.99 3.74 14.48
CA LEU A 104 23.24 4.02 13.26
C LEU A 104 22.73 5.45 13.30
N VAL A 105 22.99 6.21 12.24
CA VAL A 105 22.56 7.61 12.13
C VAL A 105 21.77 7.83 10.86
N VAL A 106 20.62 8.48 11.00
CA VAL A 106 19.70 8.79 9.89
C VAL A 106 19.12 10.19 10.06
N ALA A 107 18.90 10.90 8.95
CA ALA A 107 18.18 12.17 8.98
C ALA A 107 16.68 11.92 9.23
N THR A 108 16.07 12.75 10.08
CA THR A 108 14.64 12.63 10.42
C THR A 108 13.76 13.55 9.60
N ASP A 109 14.36 14.58 8.98
CA ASP A 109 13.60 15.50 8.14
C ASP A 109 13.30 14.88 6.77
N VAL A 110 12.21 15.33 6.18
CA VAL A 110 11.73 14.91 4.87
C VAL A 110 11.60 16.08 3.91
N ASP A 111 11.84 17.31 4.38
CA ASP A 111 11.97 18.47 3.51
C ASP A 111 13.23 18.31 2.66
N PRO A 112 13.15 18.51 1.33
CA PRO A 112 14.31 18.43 0.45
C PRO A 112 15.50 19.26 0.90
N GLN A 113 15.27 20.37 1.58
CA GLN A 113 16.34 21.20 2.10
C GLN A 113 17.06 20.52 3.26
N ASP A 114 16.41 19.78 4.16
CA ASP A 114 17.01 19.32 5.43
C ASP A 114 17.05 17.80 5.61
N MET A 115 16.58 17.02 4.62
CA MET A 115 16.50 15.54 4.68
C MET A 115 17.83 14.77 4.59
N SER A 116 18.95 15.48 4.42
CA SER A 116 20.26 14.88 4.22
C SER A 116 21.16 15.07 5.42
N ILE A 117 21.72 13.97 5.93
CA ILE A 117 22.95 13.98 6.70
C ILE A 117 24.06 14.49 5.79
N CYS A 118 24.86 15.43 6.27
CA CYS A 118 26.08 15.85 5.59
C CYS A 118 27.29 15.64 6.52
N LEU A 119 27.76 14.40 6.63
CA LEU A 119 28.80 13.98 7.57
C LEU A 119 30.18 14.41 7.08
N GLN A 120 30.93 15.13 7.93
CA GLN A 120 32.35 15.45 7.72
C GLN A 120 33.23 14.46 8.49
N ALA A 121 32.93 14.22 9.76
CA ALA A 121 33.71 13.32 10.59
C ALA A 121 32.93 12.84 11.81
N ILE A 122 33.40 11.76 12.40
CA ILE A 122 33.00 11.30 13.72
C ILE A 122 34.16 11.61 14.67
N LEU A 123 33.87 12.34 15.74
CA LEU A 123 34.86 12.67 16.78
C LEU A 123 34.68 11.71 17.95
N VAL A 124 35.78 11.09 18.35
CA VAL A 124 35.86 10.12 19.46
C VAL A 124 37.02 10.46 20.37
N ASP A 125 37.15 9.76 21.50
CA ASP A 125 38.34 9.87 22.35
C ASP A 125 39.61 9.44 21.58
N ASP A 126 40.80 9.85 22.04
CA ASP A 126 42.08 9.55 21.37
C ASP A 126 42.33 8.04 21.13
N THR A 127 41.79 7.20 22.00
CA THR A 127 41.88 5.73 21.93
C THR A 127 40.82 5.12 21.01
N GLY A 128 39.81 5.89 20.60
CA GLY A 128 38.66 5.43 19.85
C GLY A 128 39.03 4.89 18.47
N VAL A 129 38.41 3.79 18.07
CA VAL A 129 38.63 3.14 16.78
C VAL A 129 37.31 2.69 16.16
N THR A 130 37.29 2.64 14.82
CA THR A 130 36.24 1.96 14.08
C THR A 130 36.57 0.48 13.95
N VAL A 131 35.55 -0.37 14.02
CA VAL A 131 35.67 -1.81 13.86
C VAL A 131 35.02 -2.22 12.55
N SER A 132 35.67 -3.12 11.80
CA SER A 132 35.10 -3.64 10.56
C SER A 132 33.78 -4.37 10.82
N PRO A 133 32.78 -4.24 9.94
CA PRO A 133 31.50 -4.91 10.10
C PRO A 133 31.69 -6.44 10.24
N THR A 134 31.08 -7.03 11.28
CA THR A 134 31.17 -8.47 11.55
C THR A 134 30.18 -9.30 10.76
N SER A 135 29.18 -8.67 10.12
CA SER A 135 28.13 -9.33 9.34
C SER A 135 28.26 -9.07 7.84
N THR A 136 27.79 -10.02 7.03
CA THR A 136 27.52 -9.78 5.61
C THR A 136 26.41 -8.75 5.47
N THR A 137 26.58 -7.77 4.59
CA THR A 137 25.58 -6.72 4.33
C THR A 137 24.27 -7.34 3.88
N ALA A 138 23.18 -7.04 4.60
CA ALA A 138 21.85 -7.52 4.23
C ALA A 138 21.40 -6.89 2.89
N PRO A 139 20.49 -7.54 2.13
CA PRO A 139 20.02 -7.00 0.86
C PRO A 139 19.35 -5.64 1.02
N LEU A 140 19.68 -4.70 0.14
CA LEU A 140 19.07 -3.36 0.10
C LEU A 140 17.74 -3.38 -0.65
N ILE A 141 16.67 -2.89 -0.03
CA ILE A 141 15.38 -2.62 -0.69
C ILE A 141 15.12 -1.12 -0.81
N GLU A 142 14.69 -0.67 -1.99
CA GLU A 142 14.20 0.70 -2.16
C GLU A 142 12.68 0.76 -2.07
N PHE A 143 12.16 1.58 -1.17
CA PHE A 143 10.74 1.94 -1.11
C PHE A 143 10.53 3.27 -1.83
N VAL A 144 9.79 3.26 -2.92
CA VAL A 144 9.47 4.41 -3.76
C VAL A 144 8.05 4.86 -3.45
N GLY A 145 7.84 6.15 -3.16
CA GLY A 145 6.47 6.62 -2.95
C GLY A 145 6.35 8.05 -2.44
N HIS A 146 5.26 8.28 -1.72
CA HIS A 146 4.88 9.58 -1.17
C HIS A 146 4.80 9.53 0.38
N ASP A 147 3.95 10.37 0.96
CA ASP A 147 3.74 10.62 2.39
C ASP A 147 3.64 9.35 3.24
N LEU A 148 2.99 8.29 2.74
CA LEU A 148 2.90 7.02 3.46
C LEU A 148 4.25 6.30 3.56
N THR A 149 5.09 6.36 2.52
CA THR A 149 6.45 5.82 2.54
C THR A 149 7.35 6.61 3.49
N LEU A 150 7.03 7.89 3.73
CA LEU A 150 7.71 8.75 4.69
C LEU A 150 7.13 8.65 6.12
N GLY A 151 5.99 7.98 6.29
CA GLY A 151 5.26 7.92 7.55
C GLY A 151 4.79 9.28 8.06
N LEU A 152 4.55 10.26 7.18
CA LEU A 152 4.16 11.60 7.62
C LEU A 152 2.93 11.54 8.52
N GLU A 153 2.87 12.46 9.49
CA GLU A 153 1.79 12.60 10.47
C GLU A 153 1.70 11.53 11.57
N THR A 154 2.62 10.55 11.56
CA THR A 154 2.81 9.57 12.65
C THR A 154 3.67 10.11 13.80
N SER A 155 3.78 9.37 14.90
CA SER A 155 4.54 9.80 16.08
C SER A 155 6.04 10.00 15.81
N GLN A 156 6.62 9.26 14.87
CA GLN A 156 8.06 9.25 14.58
C GLN A 156 8.39 9.40 13.09
N ASN A 157 7.43 9.79 12.24
CA ASN A 157 7.60 9.90 10.78
C ASN A 157 8.22 8.63 10.16
N LEU A 158 9.45 8.73 9.65
CA LEU A 158 10.14 7.67 8.92
C LEU A 158 10.19 6.35 9.70
N PHE A 159 10.41 6.37 11.01
CA PHE A 159 10.58 5.14 11.82
C PHE A 159 9.28 4.40 12.08
N SER A 160 8.19 5.14 12.12
CA SER A 160 6.84 4.59 12.20
C SER A 160 6.23 4.35 10.82
N SER A 161 6.96 4.62 9.73
CA SER A 161 6.50 4.33 8.37
C SER A 161 6.41 2.83 8.11
N TYR A 162 5.53 2.43 7.20
CA TYR A 162 5.39 1.02 6.85
C TYR A 162 6.66 0.47 6.18
N ALA A 163 7.40 1.32 5.45
CA ALA A 163 8.63 0.97 4.77
C ALA A 163 9.74 0.62 5.76
N TRP A 164 9.91 1.43 6.81
CA TRP A 164 10.86 1.17 7.89
C TRP A 164 10.49 -0.10 8.65
N LEU A 165 9.24 -0.17 9.14
CA LEU A 165 8.76 -1.29 9.93
C LEU A 165 8.79 -2.63 9.16
N THR A 166 8.55 -2.60 7.84
CA THR A 166 8.65 -3.81 7.00
C THR A 166 10.11 -4.28 6.91
N SER A 167 11.05 -3.35 6.78
CA SER A 167 12.48 -3.66 6.68
C SER A 167 13.03 -4.23 7.97
N ASP A 168 12.64 -3.65 9.13
CA ASP A 168 12.98 -4.16 10.46
C ASP A 168 12.42 -5.57 10.68
N LEU A 169 11.16 -5.83 10.30
CA LEU A 169 10.54 -7.16 10.42
C LEU A 169 11.28 -8.24 9.61
N LEU A 170 11.98 -7.86 8.55
CA LEU A 170 12.68 -8.77 7.65
C LEU A 170 14.20 -8.77 7.85
N GLY A 171 14.74 -7.88 8.69
CA GLY A 171 16.18 -7.71 8.87
C GLY A 171 16.89 -7.26 7.59
N LEU A 172 16.28 -6.35 6.83
CA LEU A 172 16.78 -5.87 5.54
C LEU A 172 17.36 -4.46 5.64
N GLU A 173 18.38 -4.18 4.83
CA GLU A 173 18.80 -2.81 4.58
C GLU A 173 17.77 -2.12 3.68
N HIS A 174 17.56 -0.82 3.85
CA HIS A 174 16.52 -0.11 3.10
C HIS A 174 16.87 1.36 2.83
N SER A 175 16.22 1.94 1.82
CA SER A 175 16.26 3.37 1.50
C SER A 175 14.89 3.82 1.01
N HIS A 176 14.45 5.02 1.39
CA HIS A 176 13.11 5.51 1.05
C HIS A 176 13.22 6.61 -0.02
N ILE A 177 13.02 6.21 -1.28
CA ILE A 177 13.03 7.12 -2.43
C ILE A 177 11.66 7.78 -2.54
N ALA A 178 11.39 8.72 -1.62
CA ALA A 178 10.08 9.34 -1.47
C ALA A 178 10.21 10.83 -1.12
N TYR A 179 9.18 11.60 -1.47
CA TYR A 179 9.01 12.99 -1.06
C TYR A 179 7.53 13.30 -0.83
N LYS A 180 7.25 14.38 -0.10
CA LYS A 180 5.88 14.80 0.20
C LYS A 180 5.10 15.12 -1.09
N ASN A 181 3.87 14.64 -1.18
CA ASN A 181 2.97 14.72 -2.32
C ASN A 181 3.56 14.14 -3.62
N ALA A 182 4.45 13.12 -3.52
CA ALA A 182 5.02 12.53 -4.72
C ALA A 182 3.95 11.97 -5.65
N THR A 183 4.07 12.35 -6.92
CA THR A 183 3.34 11.81 -8.06
C THR A 183 4.26 10.87 -8.83
N LEU A 184 3.69 9.99 -9.63
CA LEU A 184 4.43 9.30 -10.67
C LEU A 184 4.73 10.25 -11.83
N ILE A 185 3.70 10.88 -12.40
CA ILE A 185 3.78 11.78 -13.55
C ILE A 185 4.41 13.11 -13.10
N ASP A 186 5.35 13.63 -13.90
CA ASP A 186 6.11 14.85 -13.61
C ASP A 186 6.79 14.82 -12.22
N GLY A 187 7.16 13.62 -11.77
CA GLY A 187 7.53 13.35 -10.39
C GLY A 187 8.55 12.23 -10.30
N MET A 188 8.15 11.10 -9.72
CA MET A 188 9.00 9.93 -9.51
C MET A 188 9.50 9.28 -10.80
N ASP A 189 8.77 9.41 -11.91
CA ASP A 189 9.24 8.95 -13.20
C ASP A 189 10.60 9.56 -13.59
N THR A 190 10.89 10.79 -13.18
CA THR A 190 12.16 11.46 -13.43
C THR A 190 13.05 11.42 -12.19
N LYS A 191 12.51 11.85 -11.05
CA LYS A 191 13.27 12.06 -9.80
C LYS A 191 13.88 10.78 -9.23
N TYR A 192 13.28 9.61 -9.47
CA TYR A 192 13.89 8.33 -9.08
C TYR A 192 15.25 8.10 -9.74
N PHE A 193 15.47 8.62 -10.95
CA PHE A 193 16.73 8.45 -11.69
C PHE A 193 17.66 9.67 -11.55
N ASP A 194 17.08 10.85 -11.37
CA ASP A 194 17.80 12.11 -11.26
C ASP A 194 17.34 12.90 -10.03
N TRP A 195 18.13 12.82 -8.96
CA TRP A 195 17.85 13.55 -7.72
C TRP A 195 18.52 14.93 -7.66
N SER A 196 19.12 15.41 -8.76
CA SER A 196 19.54 16.82 -8.88
C SER A 196 18.37 17.80 -8.86
N LEU A 197 17.15 17.27 -8.90
CA LEU A 197 15.91 18.01 -8.71
C LEU A 197 15.57 18.23 -7.23
N LEU A 198 16.39 17.71 -6.31
CA LEU A 198 16.29 17.89 -4.86
C LEU A 198 17.56 18.51 -4.25
N THR A 199 18.71 18.33 -4.91
CA THR A 199 20.02 18.88 -4.49
C THR A 199 20.85 19.34 -5.69
N GLU A 200 22.01 19.97 -5.51
CA GLU A 200 22.84 20.40 -6.64
C GLU A 200 23.25 19.23 -7.58
N LYS A 201 23.26 19.48 -8.90
CA LYS A 201 23.51 18.46 -9.93
C LYS A 201 24.91 17.83 -9.87
N SER A 202 25.88 18.56 -9.33
CA SER A 202 27.24 18.08 -9.02
C SER A 202 27.27 16.94 -8.01
N LEU A 203 26.17 16.75 -7.26
CA LEU A 203 26.09 15.82 -6.12
C LEU A 203 25.45 14.48 -6.47
N GLN A 204 25.20 14.17 -7.75
CA GLN A 204 24.77 12.81 -8.11
C GLN A 204 25.89 11.79 -7.88
N PRO A 205 25.61 10.61 -7.31
CA PRO A 205 26.60 9.55 -7.19
C PRO A 205 26.92 8.99 -8.58
N SER A 206 28.21 8.81 -8.86
CA SER A 206 28.68 8.17 -10.09
C SER A 206 28.23 6.71 -10.21
N ALA A 207 27.94 6.05 -9.07
CA ALA A 207 27.28 4.75 -8.98
C ALA A 207 26.51 4.64 -7.65
N ALA A 208 25.18 4.70 -7.69
CA ALA A 208 24.36 4.28 -6.55
C ALA A 208 24.34 2.74 -6.45
N PRO A 209 24.30 2.15 -5.25
CA PRO A 209 24.19 0.70 -5.12
C PRO A 209 22.91 0.20 -5.81
N THR A 210 23.03 -0.87 -6.59
CA THR A 210 21.87 -1.53 -7.19
C THR A 210 21.07 -2.21 -6.08
N PRO A 211 19.81 -1.82 -5.84
CA PRO A 211 19.02 -2.48 -4.82
C PRO A 211 18.65 -3.90 -5.27
N TRP A 212 18.42 -4.77 -4.29
CA TRP A 212 17.96 -6.14 -4.51
C TRP A 212 16.51 -6.19 -4.98
N SER A 213 15.71 -5.20 -4.58
CA SER A 213 14.29 -5.12 -4.87
C SER A 213 13.80 -3.67 -4.79
N VAL A 214 12.68 -3.40 -5.47
CA VAL A 214 11.99 -2.12 -5.39
C VAL A 214 10.52 -2.33 -5.01
N VAL A 215 10.01 -1.55 -4.06
CA VAL A 215 8.59 -1.52 -3.67
C VAL A 215 8.05 -0.13 -4.01
N ILE A 216 6.96 -0.06 -4.77
CA ILE A 216 6.40 1.18 -5.30
C ILE A 216 4.98 1.36 -4.73
N LEU A 217 4.74 2.51 -4.10
CA LEU A 217 3.42 2.99 -3.69
C LEU A 217 3.23 4.42 -4.19
N LEU A 218 2.52 4.55 -5.32
CA LEU A 218 2.24 5.82 -6.01
C LEU A 218 0.87 5.74 -6.65
N GLY A 219 0.23 6.90 -6.87
CA GLY A 219 -1.04 7.01 -7.59
C GLY A 219 -2.08 7.87 -6.89
N ALA A 220 -2.05 7.96 -5.55
CA ALA A 220 -3.01 8.77 -4.79
C ALA A 220 -2.92 10.27 -5.13
N ASN A 221 -1.70 10.77 -5.37
CA ASN A 221 -1.49 12.17 -5.75
C ASN A 221 -1.72 12.41 -7.24
N ASP A 222 -1.41 11.44 -8.12
CA ASP A 222 -1.67 11.54 -9.57
C ASP A 222 -3.17 11.57 -9.89
N HIS A 223 -4.01 10.93 -9.08
CA HIS A 223 -5.47 10.98 -9.25
C HIS A 223 -6.05 12.38 -9.04
N GLN A 224 -5.33 13.28 -8.36
CA GLN A 224 -5.81 14.63 -8.06
C GLN A 224 -5.46 15.65 -9.16
N THR A 225 -4.63 15.30 -10.14
CA THR A 225 -3.94 16.26 -11.02
C THR A 225 -4.49 16.30 -12.45
N GLU A 226 -5.79 16.07 -12.66
CA GLU A 226 -6.47 16.02 -13.98
C GLU A 226 -5.97 14.93 -14.96
N TYR A 227 -4.88 14.23 -14.64
CA TYR A 227 -4.35 13.15 -15.48
C TYR A 227 -5.32 11.97 -15.57
N THR A 228 -5.37 11.37 -16.75
CA THR A 228 -6.20 10.22 -17.04
C THR A 228 -5.54 8.92 -16.57
N SER A 229 -6.36 7.87 -16.36
CA SER A 229 -5.82 6.54 -16.06
C SER A 229 -4.92 5.99 -17.19
N GLU A 230 -5.11 6.42 -18.43
CA GLU A 230 -4.27 5.96 -19.56
C GLU A 230 -2.90 6.64 -19.55
N GLU A 231 -2.82 7.94 -19.24
CA GLU A 231 -1.55 8.64 -19.07
C GLU A 231 -0.73 8.04 -17.92
N TYR A 232 -1.36 7.81 -16.76
CA TYR A 232 -0.71 7.15 -15.64
C TYR A 232 -0.20 5.75 -16.00
N LEU A 233 -1.01 4.95 -16.71
CA LEU A 233 -0.61 3.62 -17.18
C LEU A 233 0.64 3.68 -18.08
N GLN A 234 0.69 4.63 -19.02
CA GLN A 234 1.81 4.76 -19.96
C GLN A 234 3.10 5.17 -19.24
N VAL A 235 3.01 6.16 -18.35
CA VAL A 235 4.16 6.61 -17.56
C VAL A 235 4.63 5.50 -16.62
N LEU A 236 3.72 4.73 -15.99
CA LEU A 236 4.10 3.62 -15.12
C LEU A 236 4.80 2.50 -15.90
N CYS A 237 4.34 2.14 -17.10
CA CYS A 237 5.04 1.17 -17.94
C CYS A 237 6.47 1.65 -18.28
N SER A 238 6.63 2.91 -18.69
CA SER A 238 7.95 3.50 -18.98
C SER A 238 8.85 3.56 -17.73
N PHE A 239 8.26 3.86 -16.58
CA PHE A 239 8.96 3.90 -15.30
C PHE A 239 9.49 2.52 -14.91
N LEU A 240 8.65 1.48 -15.00
CA LEU A 240 9.03 0.10 -14.69
C LEU A 240 10.12 -0.43 -15.62
N ASP A 241 10.04 -0.14 -16.93
CA ASP A 241 11.09 -0.51 -17.90
C ASP A 241 12.45 0.13 -17.54
N ARG A 242 12.45 1.40 -17.16
CA ARG A 242 13.68 2.09 -16.71
C ARG A 242 14.19 1.59 -15.37
N ILE A 243 13.30 1.25 -14.41
CA ILE A 243 13.70 0.61 -13.15
C ILE A 243 14.37 -0.73 -13.45
N ARG A 244 13.73 -1.61 -14.26
CA ARG A 244 14.27 -2.93 -14.59
C ARG A 244 15.69 -2.85 -15.14
N LYS A 245 15.99 -1.86 -15.99
CA LYS A 245 17.34 -1.63 -16.54
C LYS A 245 18.42 -1.28 -15.50
N ARG A 246 18.02 -0.89 -14.29
CA ARG A 246 18.94 -0.63 -13.16
C ARG A 246 19.10 -1.80 -12.21
N LEU A 247 18.19 -2.77 -12.25
CA LEU A 247 18.18 -3.92 -11.36
C LEU A 247 18.83 -5.13 -12.03
N SER A 248 19.12 -6.16 -11.23
CA SER A 248 19.41 -7.48 -11.78
C SER A 248 18.17 -8.03 -12.51
N GLU A 249 18.40 -8.88 -13.51
CA GLU A 249 17.37 -9.38 -14.43
C GLU A 249 16.13 -9.96 -13.72
N ASN A 250 16.34 -10.63 -12.57
CA ASN A 250 15.28 -11.29 -11.81
C ASN A 250 14.92 -10.61 -10.49
N ALA A 251 15.41 -9.38 -10.25
CA ALA A 251 15.06 -8.63 -9.05
C ALA A 251 13.53 -8.43 -8.96
N PRO A 252 12.88 -8.73 -7.84
CA PRO A 252 11.46 -8.49 -7.71
C PRO A 252 11.16 -6.98 -7.67
N ILE A 253 10.12 -6.57 -8.39
CA ILE A 253 9.52 -5.23 -8.30
C ILE A 253 8.10 -5.39 -7.80
N PHE A 254 7.74 -4.72 -6.71
CA PHE A 254 6.40 -4.77 -6.13
C PHE A 254 5.70 -3.45 -6.35
N ILE A 255 4.47 -3.50 -6.87
CA ILE A 255 3.57 -2.36 -7.01
C ILE A 255 2.44 -2.58 -6.02
N LEU A 256 2.38 -1.74 -4.99
CA LEU A 256 1.31 -1.76 -4.01
C LEU A 256 0.16 -0.91 -4.56
N SER A 257 -1.08 -1.40 -4.44
CA SER A 257 -2.22 -0.51 -4.65
C SER A 257 -2.27 0.54 -3.55
N GLU A 258 -2.78 1.72 -3.88
CA GLU A 258 -3.17 2.70 -2.86
C GLU A 258 -4.27 2.10 -1.96
N PRO A 259 -4.23 2.31 -0.62
CA PRO A 259 -5.19 1.69 0.29
C PRO A 259 -6.66 2.02 -0.01
N LEU A 260 -6.92 3.16 -0.66
CA LEU A 260 -8.27 3.59 -1.06
C LEU A 260 -8.59 3.31 -2.54
N GLY A 261 -7.69 2.66 -3.27
CA GLY A 261 -7.90 2.21 -4.65
C GLY A 261 -7.61 3.28 -5.73
N ASP A 262 -6.95 4.38 -5.38
CA ASP A 262 -6.48 5.35 -6.38
C ASP A 262 -5.53 4.67 -7.38
N MET A 263 -5.75 4.93 -8.67
CA MET A 263 -4.99 4.34 -9.78
C MET A 263 -4.87 2.79 -9.72
N PHE A 264 -5.82 2.09 -9.08
CA PHE A 264 -5.80 0.64 -8.94
C PHE A 264 -5.74 -0.10 -10.29
N ARG A 265 -6.72 0.17 -11.17
CA ARG A 265 -6.80 -0.42 -12.51
C ARG A 265 -5.55 -0.18 -13.38
N PRO A 266 -5.06 1.06 -13.58
CA PRO A 266 -3.88 1.26 -14.42
C PRO A 266 -2.61 0.67 -13.79
N SER A 267 -2.48 0.63 -12.47
CA SER A 267 -1.35 -0.04 -11.81
C SER A 267 -1.31 -1.54 -12.09
N GLN A 268 -2.47 -2.22 -11.99
CA GLN A 268 -2.57 -3.64 -12.28
C GLN A 268 -2.36 -3.93 -13.79
N GLU A 269 -2.89 -3.07 -14.66
CA GLU A 269 -2.70 -3.21 -16.11
C GLU A 269 -1.23 -2.97 -16.52
N ALA A 270 -0.49 -2.09 -15.84
CA ALA A 270 0.93 -1.90 -16.09
C ALA A 270 1.70 -3.22 -15.87
N VAL A 271 1.51 -3.88 -14.73
CA VAL A 271 2.13 -5.20 -14.45
C VAL A 271 1.78 -6.23 -15.53
N SER A 272 0.49 -6.29 -15.90
CA SER A 272 -0.01 -7.17 -16.96
C SER A 272 0.63 -6.90 -18.33
N LYS A 273 0.87 -5.63 -18.68
CA LYS A 273 1.57 -5.24 -19.92
C LYS A 273 3.04 -5.61 -19.88
N MET A 274 3.74 -5.34 -18.78
CA MET A 274 5.15 -5.73 -18.62
C MET A 274 5.33 -7.25 -18.75
N THR A 275 4.44 -8.03 -18.14
CA THR A 275 4.46 -9.50 -18.25
C THR A 275 4.19 -9.98 -19.67
N ARG A 276 3.13 -9.47 -20.32
CA ARG A 276 2.68 -10.01 -21.63
C ARG A 276 3.48 -9.50 -22.83
N GLN A 277 3.95 -8.25 -22.77
CA GLN A 277 4.60 -7.59 -23.91
C GLN A 277 6.11 -7.61 -23.81
N GLN A 278 6.67 -7.54 -22.60
CA GLN A 278 8.12 -7.50 -22.37
C GLN A 278 8.67 -8.80 -21.76
N GLY A 279 7.80 -9.71 -21.31
CA GLY A 279 8.21 -11.00 -20.75
C GLY A 279 8.73 -10.93 -19.32
N ASP A 280 8.65 -9.78 -18.64
CA ASP A 280 9.09 -9.63 -17.26
C ASP A 280 8.05 -10.20 -16.28
N GLN A 281 8.37 -11.37 -15.71
CA GLN A 281 7.53 -12.09 -14.75
C GLN A 281 7.87 -11.76 -13.29
N HIS A 282 8.79 -10.83 -13.04
CA HIS A 282 9.27 -10.47 -11.70
C HIS A 282 8.70 -9.14 -11.21
N ILE A 283 7.63 -8.65 -11.85
CA ILE A 283 6.86 -7.49 -11.40
C ILE A 283 5.53 -7.99 -10.82
N TYR A 284 5.21 -7.56 -9.61
CA TYR A 284 4.06 -8.06 -8.86
C TYR A 284 3.15 -6.92 -8.42
N PHE A 285 1.85 -7.09 -8.62
CA PHE A 285 0.84 -6.20 -8.04
C PHE A 285 0.33 -6.78 -6.72
N ILE A 286 0.30 -5.96 -5.67
CA ILE A 286 -0.22 -6.34 -4.34
C ILE A 286 -1.38 -5.41 -4.00
N ASP A 287 -2.58 -5.98 -3.88
CA ASP A 287 -3.78 -5.26 -3.45
C ASP A 287 -3.81 -5.08 -1.92
N THR A 288 -3.84 -3.82 -1.48
CA THR A 288 -3.87 -3.39 -0.08
C THR A 288 -5.24 -2.87 0.39
N THR A 289 -6.25 -2.82 -0.49
CA THR A 289 -7.51 -2.07 -0.28
C THR A 289 -8.46 -2.63 0.79
N SER A 290 -8.12 -3.76 1.41
CA SER A 290 -8.83 -4.37 2.56
C SER A 290 -7.96 -4.52 3.81
N TRP A 291 -6.70 -4.09 3.75
CA TRP A 291 -5.74 -4.34 4.82
C TRP A 291 -6.00 -3.46 6.03
N LEU A 292 -6.52 -2.25 5.78
CA LEU A 292 -6.79 -1.23 6.77
C LEU A 292 -8.27 -0.86 6.69
N ARG A 293 -8.97 -0.90 7.83
CA ARG A 293 -10.33 -0.38 7.91
C ARG A 293 -10.26 1.15 7.96
N TYR A 294 -11.03 1.82 7.11
CA TYR A 294 -11.06 3.29 7.12
C TYR A 294 -11.75 3.81 8.38
N GLY A 295 -11.03 4.55 9.20
CA GLY A 295 -11.48 5.03 10.50
C GLY A 295 -10.29 5.51 11.34
N SER A 296 -10.56 6.25 12.43
CA SER A 296 -9.54 6.92 13.23
C SER A 296 -8.52 5.97 13.88
N ASN A 297 -8.82 4.68 13.93
CA ASN A 297 -7.87 3.66 14.40
C ASN A 297 -6.65 3.54 13.49
N TYR A 298 -6.84 3.59 12.16
CA TYR A 298 -5.79 3.33 11.17
C TYR A 298 -5.51 4.51 10.25
N TYR A 299 -6.44 5.46 10.13
CA TYR A 299 -6.34 6.65 9.29
C TYR A 299 -6.42 7.90 10.16
N LYS A 300 -5.51 8.84 9.94
CA LYS A 300 -5.58 10.18 10.56
C LYS A 300 -6.49 11.09 9.75
N ASP A 301 -6.42 10.95 8.43
CA ASP A 301 -7.26 11.62 7.44
C ASP A 301 -7.36 10.72 6.18
N SER A 302 -7.85 11.27 5.06
CA SER A 302 -8.00 10.50 3.82
C SER A 302 -6.67 10.16 3.11
N ARG A 303 -5.54 10.72 3.54
CA ARG A 303 -4.21 10.58 2.92
C ARG A 303 -3.17 9.95 3.84
N HIS A 304 -3.30 10.11 5.15
CA HIS A 304 -2.32 9.68 6.13
C HIS A 304 -2.85 8.57 7.05
N LEU A 305 -1.96 7.63 7.37
CA LEU A 305 -2.23 6.57 8.33
C LEU A 305 -1.77 6.98 9.74
N THR A 306 -2.37 6.35 10.75
CA THR A 306 -1.84 6.40 12.12
C THR A 306 -0.65 5.46 12.28
N ASP A 307 0.07 5.53 13.40
CA ASP A 307 1.11 4.55 13.76
C ASP A 307 0.59 3.10 13.72
N ALA A 308 -0.64 2.87 14.18
CA ALA A 308 -1.30 1.57 14.11
C ALA A 308 -1.59 1.15 12.66
N GLY A 309 -1.97 2.09 11.80
CA GLY A 309 -2.19 1.86 10.37
C GLY A 309 -0.90 1.43 9.67
N HIS A 310 0.20 2.15 9.87
CA HIS A 310 1.51 1.77 9.33
C HIS A 310 2.01 0.43 9.86
N THR A 311 1.85 0.17 11.16
CA THR A 311 2.22 -1.11 11.76
C THR A 311 1.46 -2.28 11.14
N LEU A 312 0.15 -2.13 10.92
CA LEU A 312 -0.66 -3.18 10.31
C LEU A 312 -0.32 -3.39 8.83
N LEU A 313 -0.07 -2.30 8.08
CA LEU A 313 0.39 -2.35 6.69
C LEU A 313 1.71 -3.11 6.57
N ALA A 314 2.70 -2.80 7.44
CA ALA A 314 4.00 -3.47 7.46
C ALA A 314 3.89 -4.97 7.77
N LYS A 315 3.11 -5.34 8.79
CA LYS A 315 2.88 -6.75 9.17
C LYS A 315 2.25 -7.58 8.06
N LYS A 316 1.42 -6.97 7.22
CA LYS A 316 0.79 -7.63 6.06
C LYS A 316 1.73 -7.67 4.85
N LEU A 317 2.56 -6.64 4.66
CA LEU A 317 3.50 -6.56 3.55
C LEU A 317 4.70 -7.50 3.72
N ALA A 318 5.29 -7.56 4.91
CA ALA A 318 6.50 -8.33 5.21
C ALA A 318 6.48 -9.78 4.69
N PRO A 319 5.46 -10.63 4.98
CA PRO A 319 5.45 -12.00 4.49
C PRO A 319 5.36 -12.11 2.96
N LEU A 320 4.75 -11.13 2.27
CA LEU A 320 4.66 -11.13 0.80
C LEU A 320 6.02 -10.81 0.17
N LEU A 321 6.74 -9.81 0.71
CA LEU A 321 8.10 -9.51 0.28
C LEU A 321 9.03 -10.68 0.56
N GLN A 322 9.01 -11.22 1.79
CA GLN A 322 9.84 -12.35 2.19
C GLN A 322 9.70 -13.54 1.24
N THR A 323 8.46 -13.88 0.85
CA THR A 323 8.20 -14.99 -0.08
C THR A 323 8.96 -14.80 -1.39
N LYS A 324 8.90 -13.61 -1.98
CA LYS A 324 9.51 -13.33 -3.28
C LYS A 324 11.01 -13.04 -3.21
N LEU A 325 11.50 -12.53 -2.08
CA LEU A 325 12.93 -12.33 -1.85
C LEU A 325 13.66 -13.66 -1.62
N ALA A 326 13.06 -14.59 -0.87
CA ALA A 326 13.63 -15.91 -0.61
C ALA A 326 13.34 -16.92 -1.73
N HIS A 327 12.13 -16.88 -2.29
CA HIS A 327 11.63 -17.83 -3.29
C HIS A 327 10.94 -17.10 -4.46
N PRO A 328 11.70 -16.46 -5.37
CA PRO A 328 11.12 -15.64 -6.44
C PRO A 328 10.08 -16.34 -7.34
N ARG A 329 10.20 -17.67 -7.46
CA ARG A 329 9.32 -18.52 -8.29
C ARG A 329 8.00 -18.87 -7.61
N ASP A 330 7.92 -18.82 -6.29
CA ASP A 330 6.71 -19.19 -5.57
C ASP A 330 5.63 -18.15 -5.82
N PRO A 331 4.35 -18.53 -5.96
CA PRO A 331 3.27 -17.55 -6.07
C PRO A 331 3.23 -16.68 -4.82
N LEU A 332 2.75 -15.44 -4.95
CA LEU A 332 2.45 -14.64 -3.77
C LEU A 332 1.43 -15.38 -2.88
N PRO A 333 1.61 -15.38 -1.55
CA PRO A 333 0.64 -15.96 -0.64
C PRO A 333 -0.74 -15.33 -0.84
N GLY A 334 -1.77 -16.16 -1.04
CA GLY A 334 -3.16 -15.70 -0.99
C GLY A 334 -3.61 -15.42 0.45
N PRO A 335 -4.79 -14.79 0.64
CA PRO A 335 -5.39 -14.71 1.97
C PRO A 335 -5.62 -16.12 2.53
N PRO A 336 -5.42 -16.34 3.84
CA PRO A 336 -5.66 -17.65 4.44
C PRO A 336 -7.14 -18.05 4.25
N PRO A 337 -7.44 -19.34 4.04
CA PRO A 337 -8.83 -19.82 3.95
C PRO A 337 -9.64 -19.43 5.19
N ASN A 338 -10.90 -19.03 4.99
CA ASN A 338 -11.79 -18.77 6.10
C ASN A 338 -12.41 -20.09 6.58
N PRO A 339 -12.10 -20.57 7.80
CA PRO A 339 -12.58 -21.88 8.26
C PRO A 339 -14.11 -21.96 8.44
N ASN A 340 -14.80 -20.82 8.47
CA ASN A 340 -16.25 -20.74 8.63
C ASN A 340 -17.00 -20.65 7.28
N LEU A 341 -16.28 -20.61 6.16
CA LEU A 341 -16.86 -20.53 4.82
C LEU A 341 -16.34 -21.67 3.93
N PRO A 342 -17.17 -22.17 2.99
CA PRO A 342 -16.74 -23.21 2.07
C PRO A 342 -15.74 -22.68 1.03
N GLY A 343 -14.80 -23.52 0.60
CA GLY A 343 -13.83 -23.19 -0.46
C GLY A 343 -13.03 -21.92 -0.17
N ASP A 344 -12.83 -21.10 -1.20
CA ASP A 344 -12.01 -19.88 -1.13
C ASP A 344 -12.81 -18.62 -0.77
N TRP A 345 -14.06 -18.78 -0.32
CA TRP A 345 -14.89 -17.63 0.04
C TRP A 345 -14.32 -16.90 1.25
N GLN A 346 -14.16 -15.59 1.09
CA GLN A 346 -13.73 -14.66 2.12
C GLN A 346 -14.90 -13.75 2.52
N THR A 347 -14.80 -13.04 3.64
CA THR A 347 -15.81 -12.07 4.05
C THR A 347 -15.20 -10.87 4.75
N THR A 348 -15.82 -9.71 4.56
CA THR A 348 -15.48 -8.49 5.27
C THR A 348 -16.70 -7.57 5.36
N ASP A 349 -16.70 -6.69 6.37
CA ASP A 349 -17.46 -5.45 6.27
C ASP A 349 -16.67 -4.48 5.39
N VAL A 350 -17.31 -3.95 4.35
CA VAL A 350 -16.77 -2.90 3.50
C VAL A 350 -17.35 -1.58 3.97
N GLY A 351 -16.51 -0.60 4.24
CA GLY A 351 -16.92 0.75 4.56
C GLY A 351 -16.05 1.43 5.60
N GLN A 352 -16.37 2.71 5.82
CA GLN A 352 -15.81 3.46 6.93
C GLN A 352 -16.40 2.98 8.25
N GLU A 353 -15.61 2.98 9.32
CA GLU A 353 -16.00 2.48 10.63
C GLU A 353 -17.30 3.13 11.15
N SER A 354 -17.44 4.45 10.98
CA SER A 354 -18.64 5.21 11.37
C SER A 354 -19.89 4.88 10.53
N ARG A 355 -19.71 4.32 9.33
CA ARG A 355 -20.80 4.03 8.39
C ARG A 355 -21.22 2.57 8.37
N ILE A 356 -20.40 1.66 8.91
CA ILE A 356 -20.76 0.24 9.01
C ILE A 356 -21.82 0.03 10.10
N GLY A 357 -21.65 0.66 11.27
CA GLY A 357 -22.52 0.43 12.42
C GLY A 357 -22.27 -0.94 13.05
N LEU A 358 -23.30 -1.76 13.18
CA LEU A 358 -23.17 -3.11 13.73
C LEU A 358 -22.27 -4.00 12.84
N PRO A 359 -21.35 -4.81 13.40
CA PRO A 359 -20.56 -5.73 12.61
C PRO A 359 -21.45 -6.77 11.93
N GLY A 360 -21.18 -7.03 10.64
CA GLY A 360 -21.90 -8.07 9.90
C GLY A 360 -21.46 -9.47 10.31
N THR A 361 -22.28 -10.48 9.96
CA THR A 361 -21.90 -11.89 10.08
C THR A 361 -22.40 -12.70 8.89
N VAL A 362 -21.84 -13.90 8.72
CA VAL A 362 -22.21 -14.85 7.67
C VAL A 362 -22.21 -16.27 8.24
N SER A 363 -23.19 -17.07 7.83
CA SER A 363 -23.19 -18.52 8.00
C SER A 363 -23.29 -19.20 6.64
N ALA A 364 -22.66 -20.36 6.51
CA ALA A 364 -22.80 -21.23 5.35
C ALA A 364 -23.50 -22.52 5.78
N ASP A 365 -24.71 -22.77 5.25
CA ASP A 365 -25.48 -23.99 5.54
C ASP A 365 -24.95 -25.17 4.69
N SER A 366 -24.31 -24.86 3.55
CA SER A 366 -23.68 -25.81 2.62
C SER A 366 -22.66 -25.08 1.73
N GLY A 367 -22.01 -25.80 0.80
CA GLY A 367 -21.06 -25.23 -0.16
C GLY A 367 -21.63 -24.13 -1.07
N SER A 368 -22.95 -24.03 -1.20
CA SER A 368 -23.64 -23.10 -2.12
C SER A 368 -24.82 -22.36 -1.46
N THR A 369 -24.93 -22.38 -0.13
CA THR A 369 -26.00 -21.72 0.62
C THR A 369 -25.44 -20.88 1.75
N PHE A 370 -25.75 -19.57 1.73
CA PHE A 370 -25.21 -18.59 2.65
C PHE A 370 -26.35 -17.77 3.26
N THR A 371 -26.25 -17.46 4.54
CA THR A 371 -27.08 -16.43 5.19
C THR A 371 -26.17 -15.29 5.63
N LEU A 372 -26.47 -14.08 5.17
CA LEU A 372 -25.70 -12.88 5.47
C LEU A 372 -26.54 -11.95 6.33
N TRP A 373 -25.92 -11.42 7.38
CA TRP A 373 -26.42 -10.33 8.20
C TRP A 373 -25.56 -9.11 7.94
N GLY A 374 -26.12 -8.07 7.34
CA GLY A 374 -25.41 -6.86 6.98
C GLY A 374 -26.06 -5.63 7.56
N SER A 375 -25.29 -4.87 8.34
CA SER A 375 -25.55 -3.46 8.65
C SER A 375 -25.02 -2.57 7.52
N GLY A 376 -25.08 -1.26 7.70
CA GLY A 376 -24.34 -0.28 6.93
C GLY A 376 -25.22 0.84 6.41
N ALA A 377 -24.61 2.01 6.22
CA ALA A 377 -25.31 3.23 5.83
C ALA A 377 -25.96 3.14 4.45
N ASP A 378 -25.25 2.59 3.45
CA ASP A 378 -25.79 2.11 2.16
C ASP A 378 -24.61 1.70 1.23
N ILE A 379 -24.91 1.08 0.10
CA ILE A 379 -24.06 1.06 -1.09
C ILE A 379 -24.58 2.17 -2.01
N ASP A 380 -24.19 3.43 -1.75
CA ASP A 380 -24.72 4.59 -2.47
C ASP A 380 -23.72 5.75 -2.52
N ASN A 381 -23.95 6.69 -3.43
CA ASN A 381 -23.07 7.82 -3.70
C ASN A 381 -21.63 7.35 -3.92
N ASN A 382 -20.66 8.02 -3.30
CA ASN A 382 -19.23 7.80 -3.48
C ASN A 382 -18.62 6.78 -2.52
N GLU A 383 -19.37 6.27 -1.55
CA GLU A 383 -18.81 5.48 -0.45
C GLU A 383 -19.80 4.43 0.05
N ASP A 384 -19.32 3.20 0.15
CA ASP A 384 -20.11 2.04 0.51
C ASP A 384 -19.98 1.69 1.99
N ALA A 385 -21.05 1.13 2.56
CA ALA A 385 -21.08 0.50 3.87
C ALA A 385 -22.03 -0.72 3.85
N PHE A 386 -21.46 -1.93 3.89
CA PHE A 386 -22.20 -3.19 3.74
C PHE A 386 -21.36 -4.42 4.12
N ARG A 387 -22.03 -5.58 4.22
CA ARG A 387 -21.38 -6.90 4.37
C ARG A 387 -21.11 -7.54 3.01
N PHE A 388 -19.87 -7.97 2.77
CA PHE A 388 -19.45 -8.63 1.54
C PHE A 388 -18.91 -10.03 1.82
N VAL A 389 -19.35 -11.02 1.04
CA VAL A 389 -18.79 -12.38 0.98
C VAL A 389 -18.30 -12.59 -0.44
N TYR A 390 -17.02 -12.84 -0.65
CA TYR A 390 -16.39 -12.65 -1.96
C TYR A 390 -15.29 -13.65 -2.28
N GLN A 391 -15.01 -13.77 -3.57
CA GLN A 391 -13.82 -14.41 -4.14
C GLN A 391 -13.18 -13.49 -5.18
N PRO A 392 -11.86 -13.61 -5.42
CA PRO A 392 -11.23 -12.95 -6.55
C PRO A 392 -11.75 -13.53 -7.87
N LEU A 393 -11.95 -12.69 -8.86
CA LEU A 393 -12.34 -13.07 -10.22
C LEU A 393 -11.39 -12.41 -11.22
N GLY A 394 -10.82 -13.21 -12.13
CA GLY A 394 -9.97 -12.69 -13.19
C GLY A 394 -10.76 -12.05 -14.34
N ALA A 395 -10.13 -11.99 -15.52
CA ALA A 395 -10.60 -11.22 -16.68
C ALA A 395 -12.04 -11.52 -17.16
N GLN A 396 -12.54 -12.74 -16.97
CA GLN A 396 -13.91 -13.13 -17.30
C GLN A 396 -14.45 -14.13 -16.27
N GLY A 397 -15.76 -14.14 -16.09
CA GLY A 397 -16.43 -15.10 -15.22
C GLY A 397 -17.91 -14.80 -15.08
N VAL A 398 -18.59 -15.70 -14.39
CA VAL A 398 -20.03 -15.64 -14.13
C VAL A 398 -20.27 -15.91 -12.67
N ILE A 399 -20.99 -15.01 -11.99
CA ILE A 399 -21.53 -15.27 -10.65
C ILE A 399 -23.04 -15.45 -10.75
N GLU A 400 -23.54 -16.47 -10.06
CA GLU A 400 -24.96 -16.78 -9.93
C GLU A 400 -25.33 -16.95 -8.46
N ALA A 401 -26.52 -16.49 -8.09
CA ALA A 401 -27.12 -16.81 -6.81
C ALA A 401 -28.64 -16.65 -6.89
N THR A 402 -29.35 -17.47 -6.14
CA THR A 402 -30.77 -17.27 -5.85
C THR A 402 -30.89 -16.48 -4.55
N VAL A 403 -31.43 -15.26 -4.62
CA VAL A 403 -31.86 -14.52 -3.42
C VAL A 403 -33.16 -15.15 -2.95
N ARG A 404 -33.08 -16.04 -1.94
CA ARG A 404 -34.23 -16.81 -1.45
C ARG A 404 -35.14 -15.98 -0.56
N SER A 405 -34.55 -15.15 0.30
CA SER A 405 -35.27 -14.23 1.18
C SER A 405 -34.41 -13.01 1.49
N HIS A 406 -35.05 -11.88 1.72
CA HIS A 406 -34.43 -10.64 2.19
C HIS A 406 -35.35 -9.99 3.23
N SER A 407 -35.01 -10.13 4.51
CA SER A 407 -35.71 -9.53 5.63
C SER A 407 -35.04 -8.22 5.99
N ALA A 408 -35.73 -7.11 5.74
CA ALA A 408 -35.19 -5.77 5.90
C ALA A 408 -36.24 -4.83 6.49
N PHE A 409 -35.79 -3.87 7.30
CA PHE A 409 -36.63 -2.80 7.86
C PHE A 409 -36.67 -1.57 6.96
N ALA A 410 -35.51 -1.10 6.49
CA ALA A 410 -35.41 0.09 5.65
C ALA A 410 -35.74 -0.22 4.19
N LYS A 411 -36.43 0.71 3.51
CA LYS A 411 -36.80 0.54 2.10
C LYS A 411 -35.58 0.49 1.16
N CYS A 412 -34.48 1.13 1.55
CA CYS A 412 -33.24 1.19 0.77
C CYS A 412 -32.28 0.03 1.03
N ALA A 413 -32.58 -0.89 1.95
CA ALA A 413 -31.78 -2.09 2.20
C ALA A 413 -31.58 -2.89 0.91
N LYS A 414 -30.38 -3.44 0.68
CA LYS A 414 -30.02 -4.14 -0.56
C LYS A 414 -29.47 -5.52 -0.26
N ALA A 415 -29.85 -6.50 -1.07
CA ALA A 415 -29.25 -7.83 -1.08
C ALA A 415 -29.07 -8.30 -2.53
N GLY A 416 -27.90 -8.83 -2.88
CA GLY A 416 -27.66 -9.25 -4.26
C GLY A 416 -26.26 -9.79 -4.54
N ILE A 417 -25.99 -10.00 -5.83
CA ILE A 417 -24.66 -10.30 -6.33
C ILE A 417 -23.98 -9.02 -6.78
N MET A 418 -22.69 -8.93 -6.50
CA MET A 418 -21.89 -7.75 -6.78
C MET A 418 -20.55 -8.14 -7.39
N VAL A 419 -20.07 -7.27 -8.27
CA VAL A 419 -18.70 -7.26 -8.78
C VAL A 419 -18.11 -5.88 -8.44
N ARG A 420 -16.90 -5.84 -7.88
CA ARG A 420 -16.17 -4.62 -7.50
C ARG A 420 -14.74 -4.68 -7.98
N GLU A 421 -14.16 -3.56 -8.37
CA GLU A 421 -12.76 -3.49 -8.80
C GLU A 421 -11.78 -3.83 -7.68
N HIS A 422 -12.04 -3.31 -6.48
CA HIS A 422 -11.22 -3.48 -5.29
C HIS A 422 -12.11 -3.49 -4.02
N LEU A 423 -11.50 -3.75 -2.86
CA LEU A 423 -12.22 -3.91 -1.59
C LEU A 423 -12.37 -2.61 -0.80
N GLY A 424 -11.72 -1.53 -1.26
CA GLY A 424 -11.89 -0.18 -0.72
C GLY A 424 -13.34 0.32 -0.86
N HIS A 425 -13.74 1.22 0.05
CA HIS A 425 -15.14 1.65 0.19
C HIS A 425 -15.65 2.57 -0.93
N GLY A 426 -14.77 3.14 -1.77
CA GLY A 426 -15.14 3.93 -2.96
C GLY A 426 -15.17 3.15 -4.27
N SER A 427 -15.00 1.82 -4.25
CA SER A 427 -14.64 1.06 -5.45
C SER A 427 -15.66 1.15 -6.60
N PRO A 428 -15.20 1.24 -7.87
CA PRO A 428 -16.05 0.95 -9.02
C PRO A 428 -16.74 -0.41 -8.87
N LEU A 429 -18.03 -0.48 -9.18
CA LEU A 429 -18.82 -1.69 -8.97
C LEU A 429 -19.97 -1.82 -9.95
N ILE A 430 -20.48 -3.04 -10.06
CA ILE A 430 -21.83 -3.33 -10.55
C ILE A 430 -22.51 -4.27 -9.56
N MET A 431 -23.75 -3.94 -9.21
CA MET A 431 -24.60 -4.78 -8.37
C MET A 431 -25.89 -5.10 -9.10
N LEU A 432 -26.23 -6.39 -9.18
CA LEU A 432 -27.56 -6.87 -9.50
C LEU A 432 -28.16 -7.36 -8.18
N GLY A 433 -29.20 -6.68 -7.70
CA GLY A 433 -29.75 -6.94 -6.38
C GLY A 433 -31.24 -6.72 -6.29
N ILE A 434 -31.76 -6.93 -5.08
CA ILE A 434 -33.16 -6.75 -4.71
C ILE A 434 -33.24 -5.84 -3.48
N SER A 435 -34.10 -4.84 -3.52
CA SER A 435 -34.43 -3.96 -2.38
C SER A 435 -35.94 -3.80 -2.22
N PRO A 436 -36.44 -3.49 -1.01
CA PRO A 436 -37.87 -3.22 -0.83
C PRO A 436 -38.37 -2.01 -1.64
N ALA A 437 -37.54 -0.99 -1.87
CA ALA A 437 -37.89 0.20 -2.65
C ALA A 437 -37.94 -0.08 -4.16
N GLU A 438 -36.92 -0.76 -4.69
CA GLU A 438 -36.69 -0.83 -6.14
C GLU A 438 -37.06 -2.18 -6.76
N GLY A 439 -37.37 -3.18 -5.95
CA GLY A 439 -37.46 -4.56 -6.42
C GLY A 439 -36.09 -5.02 -6.93
N ILE A 440 -36.05 -5.69 -8.07
CA ILE A 440 -34.79 -6.02 -8.75
C ILE A 440 -34.20 -4.75 -9.36
N PHE A 441 -32.90 -4.53 -9.17
CA PHE A 441 -32.20 -3.39 -9.72
C PHE A 441 -30.78 -3.73 -10.22
N VAL A 442 -30.30 -2.93 -11.16
CA VAL A 442 -28.88 -2.84 -11.53
C VAL A 442 -28.38 -1.45 -11.19
N GLN A 443 -27.34 -1.39 -10.37
CA GLN A 443 -26.64 -0.16 -10.04
C GLN A 443 -25.15 -0.29 -10.35
N VAL A 444 -24.52 0.83 -10.71
CA VAL A 444 -23.10 0.86 -11.09
C VAL A 444 -22.38 2.04 -10.46
N ARG A 445 -21.08 1.90 -10.22
CA ARG A 445 -20.13 2.99 -10.00
C ARG A 445 -19.02 2.85 -11.04
N TYR A 446 -18.82 3.89 -11.84
CA TYR A 446 -17.92 3.83 -13.01
C TYR A 446 -16.44 4.05 -12.68
N ALA A 447 -16.14 4.82 -11.64
CA ALA A 447 -14.78 5.13 -11.21
C ALA A 447 -14.71 5.26 -9.69
N ASN A 448 -13.49 5.19 -9.14
CA ASN A 448 -13.25 5.25 -7.69
C ASN A 448 -13.86 6.54 -7.10
N PHE A 449 -14.61 6.41 -6.02
CA PHE A 449 -15.34 7.49 -5.34
C PHE A 449 -16.31 8.31 -6.22
N GLN A 450 -16.68 7.86 -7.43
CA GLN A 450 -17.80 8.46 -8.16
C GLN A 450 -19.14 8.06 -7.54
N SER A 451 -20.17 8.89 -7.75
CA SER A 451 -21.52 8.52 -7.36
C SER A 451 -22.02 7.29 -8.09
N THR A 452 -22.74 6.42 -7.37
CA THR A 452 -23.54 5.33 -7.92
C THR A 452 -24.59 5.86 -8.90
N LYS A 453 -24.96 5.02 -9.87
CA LYS A 453 -26.05 5.27 -10.82
C LYS A 453 -26.94 4.04 -10.91
N LEU A 454 -28.24 4.25 -10.73
CA LEU A 454 -29.27 3.24 -10.98
C LEU A 454 -29.50 3.13 -12.49
N ILE A 455 -29.24 1.96 -13.07
CA ILE A 455 -29.35 1.72 -14.51
C ILE A 455 -30.75 1.24 -14.89
N LYS A 456 -31.27 0.27 -14.14
CA LYS A 456 -32.59 -0.32 -14.39
C LYS A 456 -33.17 -0.87 -13.09
N LYS A 457 -34.49 -0.83 -12.98
CA LYS A 457 -35.24 -1.46 -11.89
C LYS A 457 -36.54 -2.08 -12.36
N MET A 458 -37.05 -3.03 -11.58
CA MET A 458 -38.33 -3.71 -11.80
C MET A 458 -38.91 -4.16 -10.47
N ARG A 459 -40.20 -3.87 -10.24
CA ARG A 459 -40.91 -4.37 -9.05
C ARG A 459 -40.87 -5.89 -9.01
N ALA A 460 -40.28 -6.41 -7.94
CA ALA A 460 -40.14 -7.84 -7.69
C ALA A 460 -39.80 -8.04 -6.20
N SER A 461 -40.11 -9.21 -5.66
CA SER A 461 -39.70 -9.65 -4.33
C SER A 461 -39.03 -11.01 -4.44
N PRO A 462 -38.14 -11.39 -3.50
CA PRO A 462 -37.61 -12.75 -3.45
C PRO A 462 -38.75 -13.80 -3.48
N PRO A 463 -38.52 -14.98 -4.09
CA PRO A 463 -37.24 -15.47 -4.55
C PRO A 463 -36.96 -15.21 -6.04
N TYR A 464 -35.71 -14.85 -6.37
CA TYR A 464 -35.23 -14.68 -7.75
C TYR A 464 -33.81 -15.18 -7.90
N ARG A 465 -33.50 -15.75 -9.07
CA ARG A 465 -32.15 -16.11 -9.47
C ARG A 465 -31.52 -14.96 -10.25
N LEU A 466 -30.32 -14.58 -9.85
CA LEU A 466 -29.54 -13.48 -10.39
C LEU A 466 -28.26 -14.02 -11.01
N ARG A 467 -27.85 -13.46 -12.15
CA ARG A 467 -26.58 -13.76 -12.80
C ARG A 467 -25.91 -12.48 -13.29
N LEU A 468 -24.62 -12.34 -13.01
CA LEU A 468 -23.76 -11.33 -13.61
C LEU A 468 -22.67 -12.02 -14.42
N ILE A 469 -22.58 -11.68 -15.71
CA ILE A 469 -21.59 -12.20 -16.65
C ILE A 469 -20.62 -11.09 -16.99
N ARG A 470 -19.33 -11.29 -16.70
CA ARG A 470 -18.25 -10.40 -17.14
C ARG A 470 -17.71 -10.89 -18.49
N GLN A 471 -17.97 -10.12 -19.55
CA GLN A 471 -17.51 -10.44 -20.90
C GLN A 471 -16.21 -9.68 -21.21
N LYS A 472 -15.08 -10.41 -21.35
CA LYS A 472 -13.75 -9.82 -21.56
C LYS A 472 -13.63 -9.01 -22.85
N SER A 473 -14.27 -9.43 -23.94
CA SER A 473 -14.01 -8.88 -25.27
C SER A 473 -14.55 -7.46 -25.48
N HIS A 474 -15.43 -6.95 -24.60
CA HIS A 474 -16.12 -5.68 -24.83
C HIS A 474 -16.21 -4.76 -23.61
N ASN A 475 -15.58 -5.09 -22.47
CA ASN A 475 -15.78 -4.39 -21.20
C ASN A 475 -17.27 -4.25 -20.83
N MET A 476 -18.04 -5.32 -21.06
CA MET A 476 -19.47 -5.36 -20.82
C MET A 476 -19.79 -6.32 -19.68
N PHE A 477 -20.75 -5.90 -18.85
CA PHE A 477 -21.40 -6.76 -17.89
C PHE A 477 -22.84 -7.02 -18.33
N GLU A 478 -23.22 -8.28 -18.39
CA GLU A 478 -24.59 -8.68 -18.65
C GLU A 478 -25.23 -9.16 -17.35
N ALA A 479 -26.31 -8.49 -16.96
CA ALA A 479 -27.16 -8.85 -15.83
C ALA A 479 -28.35 -9.65 -16.34
N GLN A 480 -28.52 -10.87 -15.86
CA GLN A 480 -29.66 -11.73 -16.17
C GLN A 480 -30.45 -12.07 -14.91
N THR A 481 -31.76 -12.23 -15.06
CA THR A 481 -32.66 -12.59 -13.99
C THR A 481 -33.52 -13.77 -14.41
N GLN A 482 -33.93 -14.58 -13.44
CA GLN A 482 -34.88 -15.65 -13.65
C GLN A 482 -35.81 -15.72 -12.44
N GLN A 483 -37.11 -15.63 -12.69
CA GLN A 483 -38.12 -15.99 -11.69
C GLN A 483 -38.10 -17.52 -11.56
N ILE A 484 -38.09 -18.04 -10.32
CA ILE A 484 -37.90 -19.48 -10.08
C ILE A 484 -38.92 -20.36 -10.85
N GLU A 485 -40.14 -19.86 -11.04
CA GLU A 485 -41.22 -20.58 -11.69
C GLU A 485 -41.12 -20.60 -13.23
N SER A 486 -40.39 -19.67 -13.86
CA SER A 486 -40.36 -19.52 -15.33
C SER A 486 -39.29 -20.38 -16.01
N GLY A 487 -38.25 -20.79 -15.28
CA GLY A 487 -37.20 -21.70 -15.77
C GLY A 487 -36.28 -21.16 -16.88
N GLN A 488 -36.48 -19.94 -17.38
CA GLN A 488 -35.62 -19.31 -18.41
C GLN A 488 -34.89 -18.07 -17.89
N TRP A 489 -33.67 -17.85 -18.39
CA TRP A 489 -32.89 -16.65 -18.10
C TRP A 489 -33.26 -15.52 -19.05
N GLU A 490 -33.51 -14.34 -18.49
CA GLU A 490 -33.81 -13.13 -19.25
C GLU A 490 -32.72 -12.08 -19.03
N THR A 491 -32.23 -11.47 -20.11
CA THR A 491 -31.31 -10.34 -20.02
C THR A 491 -32.04 -9.13 -19.45
N PHE A 492 -31.65 -8.74 -18.24
CA PHE A 492 -32.22 -7.59 -17.55
C PHE A 492 -31.53 -6.29 -17.99
N ALA A 493 -30.20 -6.27 -18.04
CA ALA A 493 -29.43 -5.12 -18.50
C ALA A 493 -28.06 -5.54 -19.05
N THR A 494 -27.52 -4.74 -19.97
CA THR A 494 -26.15 -4.85 -20.46
C THR A 494 -25.46 -3.51 -20.20
N VAL A 495 -24.37 -3.50 -19.45
CA VAL A 495 -23.71 -2.29 -18.96
C VAL A 495 -22.27 -2.25 -19.44
N PRO A 496 -21.84 -1.18 -20.14
CA PRO A 496 -20.41 -0.94 -20.37
C PRO A 496 -19.76 -0.50 -19.06
N LEU A 497 -18.78 -1.24 -18.57
CA LEU A 497 -18.02 -0.89 -17.36
C LEU A 497 -16.61 -1.48 -17.46
N ILE A 498 -15.61 -0.61 -17.37
CA ILE A 498 -14.21 -1.02 -17.44
C ILE A 498 -13.70 -1.18 -16.02
N LEU A 499 -13.41 -2.41 -15.61
CA LEU A 499 -12.76 -2.73 -14.34
C LEU A 499 -11.34 -3.26 -14.56
N ALA A 500 -10.51 -3.27 -13.52
CA ALA A 500 -9.21 -3.96 -13.47
C ALA A 500 -9.32 -5.44 -13.90
N ARG A 501 -8.22 -6.07 -14.32
CA ARG A 501 -8.26 -7.47 -14.81
C ARG A 501 -8.71 -8.44 -13.72
N ASP A 502 -8.10 -8.34 -12.54
CA ASP A 502 -8.38 -9.10 -11.34
C ASP A 502 -9.19 -8.21 -10.40
N ILE A 503 -10.37 -8.71 -10.03
CA ILE A 503 -11.43 -7.99 -9.31
C ILE A 503 -12.04 -8.90 -8.24
N TYR A 504 -13.06 -8.41 -7.54
CA TYR A 504 -13.77 -9.19 -6.51
C TYR A 504 -15.24 -9.36 -6.88
N THR A 505 -15.76 -10.56 -6.68
CA THR A 505 -17.17 -10.87 -6.93
C THR A 505 -17.78 -11.66 -5.79
N GLY A 506 -19.06 -11.45 -5.52
CA GLY A 506 -19.69 -12.11 -4.40
C GLY A 506 -21.08 -11.63 -4.04
N LEU A 507 -21.47 -11.91 -2.79
CA LEU A 507 -22.76 -11.59 -2.19
C LEU A 507 -22.63 -10.34 -1.34
N ALA A 508 -23.56 -9.39 -1.51
CA ALA A 508 -23.57 -8.12 -0.79
C ALA A 508 -24.91 -7.92 -0.06
N VAL A 509 -24.85 -7.46 1.20
CA VAL A 509 -26.02 -7.11 2.02
C VAL A 509 -25.77 -5.83 2.80
N THR A 510 -26.71 -4.87 2.75
CA THR A 510 -26.75 -3.68 3.62
C THR A 510 -28.16 -3.44 4.14
N SER A 511 -28.26 -2.98 5.38
CA SER A 511 -29.51 -2.55 6.01
C SER A 511 -29.93 -1.16 5.60
N CYS A 512 -29.02 -0.34 5.03
CA CYS A 512 -29.22 1.10 4.85
C CYS A 512 -29.53 1.85 6.17
N ASP A 513 -29.14 1.26 7.31
CA ASP A 513 -29.34 1.78 8.66
C ASP A 513 -28.27 1.16 9.58
N THR A 514 -27.38 2.00 10.12
CA THR A 514 -26.24 1.55 10.92
C THR A 514 -26.63 0.95 12.28
N SER A 515 -27.89 1.09 12.70
CA SER A 515 -28.39 0.61 13.99
C SER A 515 -29.01 -0.79 13.94
N VAL A 516 -29.26 -1.34 12.74
CA VAL A 516 -29.90 -2.65 12.55
C VAL A 516 -29.24 -3.45 11.43
N VAL A 517 -29.43 -4.76 11.43
CA VAL A 517 -28.98 -5.64 10.34
C VAL A 517 -30.14 -6.01 9.42
N SER A 518 -29.87 -6.09 8.11
CA SER A 518 -30.71 -6.81 7.16
C SER A 518 -30.23 -8.25 7.02
N VAL A 519 -31.15 -9.18 6.80
CA VAL A 519 -30.84 -10.62 6.69
C VAL A 519 -31.23 -11.13 5.31
N ALA A 520 -30.27 -11.63 4.56
CA ALA A 520 -30.53 -12.23 3.25
C ALA A 520 -30.00 -13.67 3.18
N LYS A 521 -30.84 -14.57 2.66
CA LYS A 521 -30.49 -15.96 2.38
C LYS A 521 -30.26 -16.15 0.89
N PHE A 522 -29.08 -16.63 0.55
CA PHE A 522 -28.67 -16.96 -0.80
C PHE A 522 -28.53 -18.48 -0.95
N THR A 523 -29.08 -19.04 -2.02
CA THR A 523 -28.93 -20.46 -2.40
C THR A 523 -28.38 -20.57 -3.81
N GLU A 524 -27.93 -21.76 -4.21
CA GLU A 524 -27.38 -22.00 -5.57
C GLU A 524 -26.26 -21.01 -5.93
N VAL A 525 -25.45 -20.62 -4.94
CA VAL A 525 -24.33 -19.72 -5.15
C VAL A 525 -23.25 -20.46 -5.94
N ALA A 526 -22.91 -19.94 -7.11
CA ALA A 526 -21.89 -20.50 -7.98
C ALA A 526 -21.06 -19.40 -8.63
N LEU A 527 -19.74 -19.58 -8.61
CA LEU A 527 -18.78 -18.75 -9.33
C LEU A 527 -18.08 -19.60 -10.41
N TYR A 528 -18.23 -19.20 -11.66
CA TYR A 528 -17.61 -19.86 -12.80
C TYR A 528 -16.46 -19.00 -13.33
N HIS A 529 -15.24 -19.53 -13.23
CA HIS A 529 -14.06 -18.95 -13.86
C HIS A 529 -13.98 -19.37 -15.34
N SER A 530 -13.21 -18.63 -16.13
CA SER A 530 -13.05 -18.78 -17.58
C SER A 530 -12.85 -20.20 -18.12
N SER A 531 -12.27 -21.13 -17.34
CA SER A 531 -12.02 -22.51 -17.72
C SER A 531 -13.23 -23.46 -17.57
N SER A 532 -14.33 -22.99 -16.96
CA SER A 532 -15.46 -23.84 -16.55
C SER A 532 -16.81 -23.47 -17.17
N TYR A 533 -16.91 -22.34 -17.88
CA TYR A 533 -18.17 -21.86 -18.46
C TYR A 533 -18.22 -22.10 -19.98
N VAL A 534 -19.07 -23.03 -20.41
CA VAL A 534 -19.46 -23.15 -21.83
C VAL A 534 -20.64 -22.22 -22.07
N TYR A 535 -20.38 -21.08 -22.70
CA TYR A 535 -21.44 -20.18 -23.18
C TYR A 535 -22.31 -20.93 -24.20
N LYS A 536 -23.57 -21.21 -23.84
CA LYS A 536 -24.60 -21.59 -24.81
C LYS A 536 -25.33 -20.32 -25.22
N PRO A 537 -25.08 -19.74 -26.39
CA PRO A 537 -25.86 -18.61 -26.87
C PRO A 537 -27.33 -19.01 -26.95
N SER A 538 -28.22 -18.16 -26.44
CA SER A 538 -29.64 -18.23 -26.80
C SER A 538 -29.77 -18.01 -28.31
N PRO A 539 -30.56 -18.81 -29.04
CA PRO A 539 -30.76 -18.61 -30.47
C PRO A 539 -31.36 -17.22 -30.70
N HIS A 540 -30.60 -16.35 -31.37
CA HIS A 540 -31.16 -15.12 -31.91
C HIS A 540 -32.23 -15.48 -32.94
N PHE A 541 -33.48 -15.07 -32.69
CA PHE A 541 -34.48 -15.03 -33.75
C PHE A 541 -34.02 -14.00 -34.78
N ILE A 542 -33.49 -14.48 -35.90
CA ILE A 542 -33.31 -13.67 -37.10
C ILE A 542 -34.72 -13.30 -37.57
N ASN A 543 -35.05 -12.01 -37.49
CA ASN A 543 -36.20 -11.47 -38.20
C ASN A 543 -35.99 -11.73 -39.71
N GLN A 544 -36.72 -12.70 -40.25
CA GLN A 544 -36.92 -12.81 -41.70
C GLN A 544 -37.74 -11.60 -42.14
N GLN A 545 -37.07 -10.54 -42.59
CA GLN A 545 -37.68 -9.61 -43.52
C GLN A 545 -37.65 -10.24 -44.91
N ILE A 546 -38.85 -10.58 -45.35
CA ILE A 546 -39.23 -11.03 -46.69
C ILE A 546 -38.78 -9.96 -47.71
N SER A 547 -38.06 -10.39 -48.74
CA SER A 547 -37.87 -9.62 -49.97
C SER A 547 -38.94 -10.03 -50.97
N ILE A 548 -39.79 -9.08 -51.38
CA ILE A 548 -40.09 -8.63 -52.76
C ILE A 548 -40.87 -7.33 -52.63
#